data_AF-A0A3N5WWG2-F1
#
_entry.id   AF-A0A3N5WWG2-F1
#
_cell.length_a   1.000
_cell.length_b   1.000
_cell.length_c   1.000
_cell.angle_alpha   90.00
_cell.angle_beta   90.00
_cell.angle_gamma   90.00
#
_symmetry.space_group_name_H-M   'P 1'
#
loop_
_entity.id
_entity.type
_entity.pdbx_description
1 polymer ?
#
loop_
_entity_poly.entity_id
_entity_poly.type
_entity_poly.pdbx_seq_one_letter_code
_entity_poly.pdbx_strand_id
1 'polypeptide(L)' 'MLTEAAVEAFKTGLRGKLLRPGDEGYDEARKVFNAMIDRHPALIIRCAGVADVIHAVNFARDSQLRVAVRGGG' A
#
# COMPACT_ATOMS: atom_id res chain seq x y z
N MET A 1 2.17 -7.95 -13.57
CA MET A 1 3.22 -8.42 -12.63
C MET A 1 3.79 -7.23 -11.91
N LEU A 2 3.99 -7.33 -10.60
CA LEU A 2 4.59 -6.25 -9.81
C LEU A 2 6.11 -6.21 -10.07
N THR A 3 6.59 -5.15 -10.72
CA THR A 3 8.02 -4.94 -10.99
C THR A 3 8.56 -3.80 -10.13
N GLU A 4 9.85 -3.85 -9.80
CA GLU A 4 10.49 -2.79 -9.00
C GLU A 4 10.37 -1.42 -9.67
N ALA A 5 10.58 -1.36 -10.99
CA ALA A 5 10.42 -0.12 -11.76
C ALA A 5 8.98 0.43 -11.69
N ALA A 6 7.97 -0.42 -11.76
CA ALA A 6 6.57 0.00 -11.64
C ALA A 6 6.27 0.50 -10.22
N VAL A 7 6.83 -0.13 -9.19
CA VAL A 7 6.66 0.31 -7.79
C VAL A 7 7.32 1.66 -7.55
N GLU A 8 8.54 1.88 -8.06
CA GLU A 8 9.22 3.18 -7.91
C GLU A 8 8.53 4.30 -8.71
N ALA A 9 8.06 4.01 -9.92
CA ALA A 9 7.24 4.96 -10.68
C ALA A 9 5.92 5.29 -9.95
N PHE A 10 5.28 4.29 -9.35
CA PHE A 10 4.09 4.50 -8.55
C PHE A 10 4.38 5.33 -7.30
N LYS A 11 5.48 5.05 -6.59
CA LYS A 11 5.92 5.76 -5.40
C LYS A 11 6.18 7.25 -5.67
N THR A 12 6.81 7.58 -6.80
CA THR A 12 7.09 8.97 -7.17
C THR A 12 5.81 9.76 -7.51
N GLY A 13 4.73 9.08 -7.93
CA GLY A 13 3.42 9.68 -8.19
C GLY A 13 2.53 9.86 -6.96
N LEU A 14 2.94 9.41 -5.78
CA LEU A 14 2.20 9.54 -4.53
C LEU A 14 2.64 10.77 -3.74
N ARG A 15 1.69 11.47 -3.13
CA ARG A 15 1.96 12.49 -2.12
C ARG A 15 2.14 11.88 -0.73
N GLY A 16 1.43 10.78 -0.48
CA GLY A 16 1.50 9.99 0.73
C GLY A 16 2.72 9.06 0.77
N LYS A 17 2.63 8.03 1.62
CA LYS A 17 3.72 7.06 1.81
C LYS A 17 3.37 5.71 1.22
N LEU A 18 4.35 5.09 0.56
CA LEU A 18 4.34 3.68 0.19
C LEU A 18 5.31 2.95 1.12
N LEU A 19 4.85 1.89 1.78
CA LEU A 19 5.65 1.02 2.65
C LEU A 19 5.70 -0.40 2.07
N ARG A 20 6.87 -1.00 2.10
CA ARG A 20 7.19 -2.38 1.70
C ARG A 20 7.70 -3.19 2.88
N PRO A 21 7.68 -4.52 2.81
CA PRO A 21 8.43 -5.36 3.73
C PRO A 21 9.89 -4.89 3.84
N GLY A 22 10.34 -4.61 5.06
CA GLY A 22 11.68 -4.07 5.34
C GLY A 22 11.75 -2.54 5.50
N ASP A 23 10.73 -1.80 5.05
CA ASP A 23 10.67 -0.35 5.30
C ASP A 23 10.36 -0.05 6.77
N GLU A 24 10.96 1.02 7.28
CA GLU A 24 10.65 1.52 8.63
C GLU A 24 9.15 1.82 8.77
N GLY A 25 8.53 1.24 9.79
CA GLY A 25 7.09 1.41 10.07
C GLY A 25 6.16 0.48 9.29
N TYR A 26 6.66 -0.41 8.42
CA TYR A 26 5.83 -1.40 7.73
C TYR A 26 5.13 -2.35 8.71
N ASP A 27 5.87 -2.91 9.67
CA ASP A 27 5.31 -3.87 10.64
C ASP A 27 4.28 -3.26 11.57
N GLU A 28 4.40 -1.97 11.90
CA GLU A 28 3.36 -1.25 12.62
C GLU A 28 2.16 -0.94 11.73
N ALA A 29 2.39 -0.54 10.48
CA ALA A 29 1.34 -0.17 9.55
C ALA A 29 0.46 -1.34 9.09
N ARG A 30 0.94 -2.58 9.15
CA ARG A 30 0.16 -3.78 8.77
C ARG A 30 -0.74 -4.31 9.89
N LYS A 31 -0.51 -3.94 11.15
CA LYS A 31 -1.33 -4.38 12.29
C LYS A 31 -2.75 -3.84 12.19
N VAL A 32 -3.74 -4.72 12.28
CA VAL A 32 -5.17 -4.38 12.34
C VAL A 32 -5.68 -4.55 13.78
N PHE A 33 -6.92 -4.11 14.05
CA PHE A 33 -7.49 -4.18 15.40
C PHE A 33 -7.49 -5.61 15.98
N ASN A 34 -7.83 -6.60 15.15
CA ASN A 34 -7.73 -8.00 15.54
C ASN A 34 -6.26 -8.47 15.46
N ALA A 35 -5.58 -8.50 16.60
CA ALA A 35 -4.19 -8.92 16.72
C ALA A 35 -3.92 -10.39 16.29
N MET A 36 -4.96 -11.22 16.13
CA MET A 36 -4.83 -12.57 15.59
C MET A 36 -4.59 -12.60 14.07
N ILE A 37 -4.81 -11.48 13.36
CA ILE A 37 -4.60 -11.39 11.92
C ILE A 37 -3.18 -10.93 11.63
N ASP A 38 -2.33 -11.87 11.25
CA ASP A 38 -0.96 -11.62 10.82
C ASP A 38 -0.83 -11.74 9.29
N ARG A 39 -1.06 -10.63 8.58
CA ARG A 39 -0.90 -10.57 7.12
C ARG A 39 0.28 -9.69 6.73
N HIS A 40 0.88 -10.02 5.60
CA HIS A 40 2.04 -9.33 5.04
C HIS A 40 1.72 -8.81 3.62
N PRO A 41 1.04 -7.65 3.49
CA PRO A 41 0.78 -7.04 2.20
C PRO A 41 2.07 -6.71 1.45
N ALA A 42 2.11 -6.94 0.13
CA ALA A 42 3.27 -6.56 -0.68
C ALA A 42 3.55 -5.04 -0.63
N LEU A 43 2.48 -4.23 -0.52
CA LEU A 43 2.53 -2.77 -0.48
C LEU A 43 1.48 -2.25 0.50
N ILE A 44 1.82 -1.20 1.26
CA ILE A 44 0.87 -0.43 2.07
C ILE A 44 0.95 1.04 1.63
N ILE A 45 -0.18 1.59 1.18
CA ILE A 45 -0.26 2.97 0.72
C ILE A 45 -1.02 3.80 1.75
N ARG A 46 -0.30 4.68 2.47
CA ARG A 46 -0.88 5.69 3.36
C ARG A 46 -1.17 6.94 2.54
N CYS A 47 -2.36 6.97 1.93
CA CYS A 47 -2.81 8.06 1.08
C CYS A 47 -2.90 9.38 1.86
N ALA A 48 -2.36 10.47 1.32
CA ALA A 48 -2.48 11.83 1.87
C ALA A 48 -3.73 12.56 1.37
N GLY A 49 -4.40 12.04 0.34
CA GLY A 49 -5.63 12.62 -0.20
C GLY A 49 -6.22 11.80 -1.34
N VAL A 50 -7.25 12.35 -1.98
CA VAL A 50 -8.05 11.66 -3.01
C VAL A 50 -7.21 11.22 -4.21
N ALA A 51 -6.25 12.05 -4.65
CA ALA A 51 -5.39 11.71 -5.78
C ALA A 51 -4.57 10.42 -5.55
N ASP A 52 -4.04 10.24 -4.33
CA ASP A 52 -3.30 9.03 -3.97
C ASP A 52 -4.21 7.79 -3.98
N VAL A 53 -5.46 7.92 -3.53
CA VAL A 53 -6.44 6.82 -3.57
C VAL A 53 -6.74 6.41 -5.00
N ILE A 54 -6.98 7.37 -5.90
CA ILE A 54 -7.22 7.11 -7.32
C ILE A 54 -6.01 6.40 -7.94
N HIS A 55 -4.80 6.92 -7.71
CA HIS A 55 -3.56 6.30 -8.19
C HIS A 55 -3.38 4.88 -7.66
N ALA A 56 -3.60 4.64 -6.37
CA ALA A 56 -3.43 3.32 -5.76
C ALA A 56 -4.43 2.27 -6.30
N VAL A 57 -5.69 2.66 -6.51
CA VAL A 57 -6.71 1.76 -7.07
C VAL A 57 -6.39 1.38 -8.52
N ASN A 58 -5.98 2.36 -9.34
CA ASN A 58 -5.59 2.11 -10.73
C ASN A 58 -4.34 1.22 -10.78
N PHE A 59 -3.31 1.53 -10.00
CA PHE A 59 -2.09 0.73 -9.92
C PHE A 59 -2.37 -0.73 -9.52
N ALA A 60 -3.24 -0.94 -8.52
CA ALA A 60 -3.62 -2.27 -8.09
C ALA A 60 -4.38 -3.04 -9.17
N ARG A 61 -5.26 -2.37 -9.93
CA ARG A 61 -5.97 -2.96 -11.08
C ARG A 61 -4.97 -3.42 -12.15
N ASP A 62 -4.10 -2.52 -12.59
CA ASP A 62 -3.16 -2.78 -13.68
C ASP A 62 -2.11 -3.85 -13.30
N SER A 63 -1.76 -3.89 -12.02
CA SER A 63 -0.85 -4.89 -11.46
C SER A 63 -1.54 -6.20 -11.04
N GLN A 64 -2.87 -6.29 -11.17
CA GLN A 64 -3.71 -7.41 -10.74
C GLN A 64 -3.50 -7.83 -9.27
N LEU A 65 -3.39 -6.83 -8.39
CA LEU A 65 -3.18 -7.03 -6.95
C LEU A 65 -4.50 -7.17 -6.19
N ARG A 66 -4.50 -8.02 -5.17
CA ARG A 66 -5.60 -8.08 -4.21
C ARG A 66 -5.63 -6.80 -3.37
N VAL A 67 -6.75 -6.09 -3.37
CA VAL A 67 -6.94 -4.84 -2.63
C VAL A 67 -7.57 -5.09 -1.27
N ALA A 68 -7.04 -4.43 -0.24
CA ALA A 68 -7.67 -4.26 1.06
C ALA A 68 -7.72 -2.76 1.37
N VAL A 69 -8.88 -2.28 1.82
CA VAL A 69 -9.07 -0.87 2.22
C VAL A 69 -9.10 -0.79 3.73
N ARG A 70 -8.37 0.18 4.30
CA ARG A 70 -8.27 0.39 5.74
C ARG A 70 -8.60 1.84 6.09
N GLY A 71 -9.57 2.02 6.98
CA GLY A 71 -9.89 3.30 7.64
C GLY A 71 -9.26 3.37 9.04
N GLY A 72 -10.10 3.39 10.08
CA GLY A 72 -9.67 3.48 11.49
C GLY A 72 -9.16 2.19 12.13
N GLY A 73 -9.23 1.05 11.44
CA GLY A 73 -8.89 -0.27 11.99
C GLY A 73 -9.76 -1.35 11.38
#